data_AF-A0A2V7YP42-F1
#
_entry.id   AF-A0A2V7YP42-F1
#
_cell.length_a   1.000
_cell.length_b   1.000
_cell.length_c   1.000
_cell.angle_alpha   90.00
_cell.angle_beta   90.00
_cell.angle_gamma   90.00
#
_symmetry.space_group_name_H-M   'P 1'
#
loop_
_entity.id
_entity.type
_entity.pdbx_description
1 polymer ?
#
loop_
_entity_poly.entity_id
_entity_poly.type
_entity_poly.pdbx_seq_one_letter_code
_entity_poly.pdbx_strand_id
1 'polypeptide(L)'
;MLRTLLARLKAIPRAGDRPERASILLPFVIISIGLGVLAWRSYLLSARLEAGVKTLAVQYAGYAADITARRIDTAVHNAIFQAAEEWQQVERRTAVPTSTALQTWLNSNDWIISAIYVPDYDPGSSIFVSSLHDRSVPSVRLTREFYTSSGLVRYTYDPARLLDRVRPLLRQQPLMQTQGMQPHAELAILPTPLRHGGQLLPDGFAHIAPLATPLTGYAVRAFVRTNFGTSGWENARYISIWVSVVAFALTALGAYLALRGLKRESETMKLRAALIANVSHELRTPLSMLRLGAETLKRSSK
;
A
#
# COMPACT_ATOMS: atom_id res chain seq x y z
N MET A 1 29.26 -6.95 22.41
CA MET A 1 28.79 -5.78 23.19
C MET A 1 27.60 -6.07 24.11
N LEU A 2 26.59 -6.87 23.71
CA LEU A 2 25.44 -7.19 24.59
C LEU A 2 25.81 -8.03 25.83
N ARG A 3 26.77 -8.97 25.70
CA ARG A 3 27.22 -9.82 26.82
C ARG A 3 27.97 -9.06 27.92
N THR A 4 28.73 -8.03 27.55
CA THR A 4 29.44 -7.16 28.51
C THR A 4 28.49 -6.24 29.27
N LEU A 5 27.38 -5.84 28.66
CA LEU A 5 26.29 -5.11 29.33
C LEU A 5 25.53 -6.01 30.32
N LEU A 6 25.22 -7.25 29.93
CA LEU A 6 24.59 -8.25 30.80
C LEU A 6 25.46 -8.68 31.99
N ALA A 7 26.79 -8.72 31.82
CA ALA A 7 27.72 -9.04 32.90
C ALA A 7 27.79 -7.93 33.97
N ARG A 8 27.71 -6.66 33.58
CA ARG A 8 27.66 -5.54 34.54
C ARG A 8 26.35 -5.45 35.31
N LEU A 9 25.23 -5.92 34.73
CA LEU A 9 23.94 -6.00 35.41
C LEU A 9 23.85 -7.12 36.46
N LYS A 10 24.73 -8.13 36.40
CA LYS A 10 24.73 -9.27 37.33
C LYS A 10 25.52 -9.02 38.62
N ALA A 11 26.30 -7.95 38.68
CA ALA A 11 27.00 -7.52 39.90
C ALA A 11 26.07 -6.68 40.78
N ILE A 12 24.99 -7.29 41.28
CA ILE A 12 24.13 -6.69 42.31
C ILE A 12 24.68 -7.15 43.66
N PRO A 13 25.23 -6.25 44.50
CA PRO A 13 25.71 -6.62 45.82
C PRO A 13 24.53 -7.05 46.71
N ARG A 14 24.66 -8.21 47.36
CA ARG A 14 23.71 -8.68 48.37
C ARG A 14 24.08 -8.08 49.73
N ALA A 15 23.06 -7.48 50.34
CA ALA A 15 22.82 -7.21 51.76
C ALA A 15 23.83 -6.30 52.48
N GLY A 16 23.32 -5.17 53.00
CA GLY A 16 24.03 -4.45 54.05
C GLY A 16 23.68 -2.97 54.25
N ASP A 17 22.85 -2.36 53.43
CA ASP A 17 22.17 -1.11 53.77
C ASP A 17 21.14 -0.88 52.67
N ARG A 18 19.87 -0.65 53.02
CA ARG A 18 18.84 -0.33 52.03
C ARG A 18 18.81 1.19 51.87
N PRO A 19 19.48 1.79 50.87
CA PRO A 19 19.10 3.14 50.49
C PRO A 19 17.71 3.05 49.86
N GLU A 20 16.74 3.77 50.43
CA GLU A 20 15.40 4.02 49.85
C GLU A 20 15.44 4.55 48.39
N ARG A 21 16.64 4.85 47.88
CA ARG A 21 16.96 5.55 46.65
C ARG A 21 16.89 4.68 45.39
N ALA A 22 16.90 3.36 45.51
CA ALA A 22 16.64 2.46 44.36
C ALA A 22 15.16 2.50 43.91
N SER A 23 14.26 3.00 44.75
CA SER A 23 12.81 3.02 44.52
C SER A 23 12.39 3.96 43.38
N ILE A 24 13.04 5.11 43.20
CA ILE A 24 12.56 6.15 42.27
C ILE A 24 13.02 5.90 40.82
N LEU A 25 14.19 5.32 40.59
CA LEU A 25 14.68 5.06 39.22
C LEU A 25 13.97 3.87 38.55
N LEU A 26 13.54 2.89 39.35
CA LEU A 26 12.85 1.69 38.87
C LEU A 26 11.56 2.02 38.06
N PRO A 27 10.62 2.85 38.53
CA PRO A 27 9.41 3.18 37.77
C PRO A 27 9.73 3.94 36.47
N PHE A 28 10.73 4.83 36.45
CA PHE A 28 11.12 5.52 35.21
C PHE A 28 11.66 4.57 34.15
N VAL A 29 12.50 3.61 34.55
CA VAL A 29 13.01 2.58 33.63
C VAL A 29 11.87 1.69 33.13
N ILE A 30 10.93 1.30 34.00
CA ILE A 30 9.76 0.49 33.61
C ILE A 30 8.88 1.25 32.61
N ILE A 31 8.60 2.54 32.86
CA ILE A 31 7.80 3.39 31.96
C ILE A 31 8.51 3.57 30.61
N SER A 32 9.82 3.81 30.62
CA SER A 32 10.62 3.99 29.40
C SER A 32 10.63 2.73 28.53
N ILE A 33 10.84 1.55 29.14
CA ILE A 33 10.76 0.26 28.45
C ILE A 33 9.34 0.03 27.93
N GLY A 34 8.31 0.32 28.74
CA GLY A 34 6.90 0.20 28.35
C GLY A 34 6.55 1.04 27.11
N LEU A 35 6.96 2.30 27.08
CA LEU A 35 6.77 3.20 25.92
C LEU A 35 7.55 2.72 24.69
N GLY A 36 8.79 2.26 24.86
CA GLY A 36 9.58 1.69 23.77
C GLY A 36 8.94 0.47 23.13
N VAL A 37 8.40 -0.45 23.95
CA VAL A 37 7.66 -1.64 23.47
C VAL A 37 6.37 -1.23 22.74
N LEU A 38 5.63 -0.25 23.26
CA LEU A 38 4.42 0.28 22.64
C LEU A 38 4.70 0.90 21.26
N ALA A 39 5.74 1.72 21.15
CA ALA A 39 6.15 2.33 19.89
C ALA A 39 6.61 1.28 18.88
N TRP A 40 7.42 0.30 19.31
CA TRP A 40 7.82 -0.82 18.46
C TRP A 40 6.63 -1.64 17.95
N ARG A 41 5.65 -1.93 18.81
CA ARG A 41 4.43 -2.65 18.43
C ARG A 41 3.57 -1.83 17.47
N SER A 42 3.45 -0.53 17.69
CA SER A 42 2.75 0.41 16.79
C SER A 42 3.40 0.43 15.41
N TYR A 43 4.73 0.50 15.34
CA TYR A 43 5.49 0.44 14.09
C TYR A 43 5.26 -0.88 13.34
N LEU A 44 5.34 -2.02 14.03
CA LEU A 44 5.07 -3.33 13.43
C LEU A 44 3.64 -3.47 12.90
N LEU A 45 2.64 -2.97 13.64
CA LEU A 45 1.26 -2.96 13.20
C LEU A 45 1.08 -2.09 11.94
N SER A 46 1.65 -0.89 11.94
CA SER A 46 1.64 0.00 10.77
C SER A 46 2.28 -0.67 9.55
N ALA A 47 3.45 -1.30 9.70
CA ALA A 47 4.13 -2.00 8.61
C ALA A 47 3.32 -3.19 8.07
N ARG A 48 2.67 -3.98 8.94
CA ARG A 48 1.80 -5.09 8.53
C ARG A 48 0.55 -4.60 7.80
N LEU A 49 -0.05 -3.51 8.26
CA LEU A 49 -1.21 -2.92 7.62
C LEU A 49 -0.86 -2.32 6.24
N GLU A 50 0.29 -1.66 6.11
CA GLU A 50 0.80 -1.19 4.82
C GLU A 50 0.95 -2.34 3.82
N ALA A 51 1.53 -3.47 4.26
CA ALA A 51 1.61 -4.67 3.45
C ALA A 51 0.21 -5.21 3.06
N GLY A 52 -0.72 -5.25 4.01
CA GLY A 52 -2.11 -5.67 3.78
C GLY A 52 -2.84 -4.77 2.78
N VAL A 53 -2.71 -3.45 2.89
CA VAL A 53 -3.29 -2.49 1.94
C VAL A 53 -2.70 -2.66 0.55
N LYS A 54 -1.38 -2.85 0.45
CA LYS A 54 -0.71 -3.15 -0.83
C LYS A 54 -1.27 -4.43 -1.46
N THR A 55 -1.44 -5.50 -0.69
CA THR A 55 -2.02 -6.74 -1.20
C THR A 55 -3.46 -6.57 -1.67
N LEU A 56 -4.27 -5.80 -0.93
CA LEU A 56 -5.65 -5.50 -1.31
C LEU A 56 -5.71 -4.63 -2.57
N ALA A 57 -4.82 -3.65 -2.71
CA ALA A 57 -4.75 -2.81 -3.90
C ALA A 57 -4.38 -3.62 -5.15
N VAL A 58 -3.43 -4.56 -5.02
CA VAL A 58 -3.07 -5.49 -6.11
C VAL A 58 -4.26 -6.38 -6.49
N GLN A 59 -4.93 -6.96 -5.50
CA GLN A 59 -6.11 -7.81 -5.74
C GLN A 59 -7.23 -7.02 -6.40
N TYR A 60 -7.53 -5.81 -5.90
CA TYR A 60 -8.57 -4.95 -6.45
C TYR A 60 -8.24 -4.52 -7.89
N ALA A 61 -6.99 -4.14 -8.18
CA ALA A 61 -6.56 -3.85 -9.54
C ALA A 61 -6.74 -5.06 -10.46
N GLY A 62 -6.36 -6.26 -9.99
CA GLY A 62 -6.57 -7.52 -10.71
C GLY A 62 -8.03 -7.78 -11.03
N TYR A 63 -8.89 -7.77 -10.01
CA TYR A 63 -10.33 -7.97 -10.19
C TYR A 63 -10.95 -6.93 -11.12
N ALA A 64 -10.59 -5.65 -10.96
CA ALA A 64 -11.10 -4.59 -11.80
C ALA A 64 -10.70 -4.79 -13.27
N ALA A 65 -9.43 -5.14 -13.53
CA ALA A 65 -8.94 -5.41 -14.88
C ALA A 65 -9.63 -6.63 -15.51
N ASP A 66 -9.67 -7.77 -14.80
CA ASP A 66 -10.23 -9.03 -15.30
C ASP A 66 -11.75 -8.93 -15.57
N ILE A 67 -12.51 -8.32 -14.65
CA ILE A 67 -13.95 -8.13 -14.82
C ILE A 67 -14.22 -7.21 -16.01
N THR A 68 -13.42 -6.15 -16.17
CA THR A 68 -13.55 -5.26 -17.32
C THR A 68 -13.22 -5.97 -18.62
N ALA A 69 -12.12 -6.73 -18.65
CA ALA A 69 -11.70 -7.49 -19.83
C ALA A 69 -12.81 -8.44 -20.28
N ARG A 70 -13.35 -9.26 -19.36
CA ARG A 70 -14.48 -10.16 -19.65
C ARG A 70 -15.72 -9.43 -20.15
N ARG A 71 -16.04 -8.26 -19.58
CA ARG A 71 -17.19 -7.47 -20.01
C ARG A 71 -17.01 -6.91 -21.42
N ILE A 72 -15.81 -6.46 -21.75
CA ILE A 72 -15.46 -6.03 -23.11
C ILE A 72 -15.56 -7.23 -24.06
N ASP A 73 -14.98 -8.37 -23.71
CA ASP A 73 -15.05 -9.59 -24.52
C ASP A 73 -16.50 -10.00 -24.82
N THR A 74 -17.37 -10.02 -23.80
CA THR A 74 -18.80 -10.29 -23.97
C THR A 74 -19.47 -9.24 -24.85
N ALA A 75 -19.16 -7.96 -24.67
CA ALA A 75 -19.76 -6.88 -25.47
C ALA A 75 -19.34 -6.95 -26.95
N VAL A 76 -18.08 -7.29 -27.20
CA VAL A 76 -17.52 -7.51 -28.54
C VAL A 76 -18.19 -8.71 -29.20
N HIS A 77 -18.33 -9.81 -28.46
CA HIS A 77 -19.03 -10.99 -28.94
C HIS A 77 -20.49 -10.67 -29.29
N ASN A 78 -21.18 -9.93 -28.42
CA ASN A 78 -22.56 -9.50 -28.64
C ASN A 78 -22.68 -8.56 -29.85
N ALA A 79 -21.74 -7.63 -30.05
CA ALA A 79 -21.75 -6.73 -31.21
C ALA A 79 -21.56 -7.52 -32.52
N ILE A 80 -20.67 -8.51 -32.53
CA ILE A 80 -20.47 -9.38 -33.69
C ILE A 80 -21.71 -10.24 -33.95
N PHE A 81 -22.30 -10.82 -32.90
CA PHE A 81 -23.52 -11.61 -33.01
C PHE A 81 -24.70 -10.78 -33.53
N GLN A 82 -24.87 -9.57 -33.00
CA GLN A 82 -25.90 -8.64 -33.43
C GLN A 82 -25.76 -8.27 -34.90
N ALA A 83 -24.54 -8.02 -35.40
CA ALA A 83 -24.34 -7.74 -36.82
C ALA A 83 -24.74 -8.92 -37.71
N ALA A 84 -24.48 -10.16 -37.29
CA ALA A 84 -24.92 -11.35 -38.02
C ALA A 84 -26.47 -11.48 -38.02
N GLU A 85 -27.12 -11.27 -36.88
CA GLU A 85 -28.59 -11.26 -36.76
C GLU A 85 -29.23 -10.15 -37.61
N GLU A 86 -28.67 -8.94 -37.59
CA GLU A 86 -29.14 -7.83 -38.42
C GLU A 86 -29.14 -8.20 -39.92
N TRP A 87 -28.09 -8.86 -40.39
CA TRP A 87 -28.04 -9.34 -41.77
C TRP A 87 -29.07 -10.44 -42.05
N GLN A 88 -29.21 -11.43 -41.16
CA GLN A 88 -30.24 -12.46 -41.30
C GLN A 88 -31.65 -11.86 -41.35
N GLN A 89 -31.91 -10.79 -40.60
CA GLN A 89 -33.19 -10.08 -40.68
C GLN A 89 -33.40 -9.38 -42.03
N VAL A 90 -32.35 -8.85 -42.65
CA VAL A 90 -32.40 -8.30 -44.01
C VAL A 90 -32.77 -9.40 -45.00
N GLU A 91 -32.12 -10.56 -44.95
CA GLU A 91 -32.45 -11.70 -45.81
C GLU A 91 -33.90 -12.18 -45.64
N ARG A 92 -34.41 -12.23 -44.40
CA ARG A 92 -35.80 -12.63 -44.15
C ARG A 92 -36.82 -11.64 -44.74
N ARG A 93 -36.46 -10.36 -44.91
CA ARG A 93 -37.33 -9.31 -45.44
C ARG A 93 -37.26 -9.17 -46.96
N THR A 94 -36.20 -9.67 -47.59
CA THR A 94 -35.95 -9.50 -49.02
C THR A 94 -35.55 -10.83 -49.65
N ALA A 95 -36.34 -11.28 -50.63
CA ALA A 95 -36.10 -12.57 -51.32
C ALA A 95 -34.71 -12.66 -51.98
N VAL A 96 -34.19 -11.52 -52.44
CA VAL A 96 -32.84 -11.40 -53.01
C VAL A 96 -32.16 -10.19 -52.36
N PRO A 97 -31.16 -10.39 -51.49
CA PRO A 97 -30.40 -9.28 -50.90
C PRO A 97 -29.73 -8.44 -51.99
N THR A 98 -29.81 -7.11 -51.88
CA THR A 98 -29.23 -6.19 -52.85
C THR A 98 -27.90 -5.60 -52.37
N SER A 99 -27.10 -5.06 -53.28
CA SER A 99 -25.87 -4.30 -52.92
C SER A 99 -26.16 -3.10 -52.02
N THR A 100 -27.31 -2.46 -52.21
CA THR A 100 -27.78 -1.35 -51.37
C THR A 100 -28.09 -1.80 -49.94
N ALA A 101 -28.65 -3.00 -49.76
CA ALA A 101 -28.90 -3.57 -48.44
C ALA A 101 -27.59 -3.92 -47.73
N LEU A 102 -26.62 -4.52 -48.44
CA LEU A 102 -25.28 -4.81 -47.90
C LEU A 102 -24.51 -3.54 -47.53
N GLN A 103 -24.59 -2.48 -48.35
CA GLN A 103 -24.01 -1.18 -48.01
C GLN A 103 -24.67 -0.56 -46.78
N THR A 104 -26.00 -0.67 -46.65
CA THR A 104 -26.72 -0.14 -45.49
C THR A 104 -26.30 -0.86 -44.21
N TRP A 105 -26.19 -2.19 -44.26
CA TRP A 105 -25.69 -3.01 -43.14
C TRP A 105 -24.23 -2.71 -42.78
N LEU A 106 -23.38 -2.47 -43.79
CA LEU A 106 -22.00 -2.05 -43.54
C LEU A 106 -21.95 -0.65 -42.89
N ASN A 107 -22.82 0.27 -43.29
CA ASN A 107 -22.89 1.61 -42.71
C ASN A 107 -23.45 1.61 -41.27
N SER A 108 -24.34 0.67 -40.90
CA SER A 108 -24.81 0.52 -39.52
C SER A 108 -23.75 -0.11 -38.60
N ASN A 109 -22.79 -0.83 -39.20
CA ASN A 109 -21.68 -1.50 -38.55
C ASN A 109 -20.35 -0.89 -39.00
N ASP A 110 -20.13 0.36 -38.61
CA ASP A 110 -18.94 1.19 -38.88
C ASP A 110 -17.56 0.55 -38.62
N TRP A 111 -17.53 -0.49 -37.80
CA TRP A 111 -16.34 -1.30 -37.50
C TRP A 111 -16.03 -2.36 -38.57
N ILE A 112 -16.97 -2.66 -39.48
CA ILE A 112 -16.80 -3.55 -40.64
C ILE A 112 -16.24 -2.74 -41.81
N ILE A 113 -15.11 -3.19 -42.35
CA ILE A 113 -14.41 -2.51 -43.45
C ILE A 113 -15.00 -2.92 -44.80
N SER A 114 -15.19 -4.23 -44.99
CA SER A 114 -15.68 -4.81 -46.24
C SER A 114 -16.49 -6.07 -45.97
N ALA A 115 -17.41 -6.38 -46.88
CA ALA A 115 -18.24 -7.56 -46.81
C ALA A 115 -18.48 -8.12 -48.21
N ILE A 116 -18.51 -9.44 -48.30
CA ILE A 116 -18.97 -10.20 -49.46
C ILE A 116 -20.10 -11.12 -49.03
N TYR A 117 -21.19 -11.09 -49.78
CA TYR A 117 -22.28 -12.03 -49.66
C TYR A 117 -22.29 -12.95 -50.88
N VAL A 118 -22.30 -14.26 -50.67
CA VAL A 118 -22.32 -15.28 -51.70
C VAL A 118 -23.60 -16.09 -51.54
N PRO A 119 -24.61 -15.90 -52.41
CA PRO A 119 -25.86 -16.65 -52.33
C PRO A 119 -25.68 -18.12 -52.66
N ASP A 120 -26.44 -19.00 -52.01
CA ASP A 120 -26.36 -20.45 -52.23
C ASP A 120 -26.99 -20.86 -53.58
N TYR A 121 -28.00 -20.12 -54.04
CA TYR A 121 -28.73 -20.44 -55.28
C TYR A 121 -27.94 -20.09 -56.55
N ASP A 122 -27.09 -19.07 -56.49
CA ASP A 122 -26.24 -18.63 -57.59
C ASP A 122 -24.99 -17.92 -57.03
N PRO A 123 -23.87 -18.64 -56.85
CA PRO A 123 -22.61 -18.07 -56.39
C PRO A 123 -22.07 -16.97 -57.32
N GLY A 124 -22.46 -16.97 -58.60
CA GLY A 124 -22.07 -15.94 -59.57
C GLY A 124 -22.68 -14.58 -59.28
N SER A 125 -23.81 -14.55 -58.56
CA SER A 125 -24.50 -13.32 -58.13
C SER A 125 -23.94 -12.71 -56.84
N SER A 126 -22.70 -13.03 -56.47
CA SER A 126 -22.07 -12.51 -55.26
C SER A 126 -22.00 -10.98 -55.22
N ILE A 127 -22.22 -10.42 -54.03
CA ILE A 127 -22.30 -8.98 -53.80
C ILE A 127 -21.12 -8.59 -52.93
N PHE A 128 -20.28 -7.69 -53.43
CA PHE A 128 -19.15 -7.13 -52.67
C PHE A 128 -19.39 -5.66 -52.37
N VAL A 129 -19.16 -5.28 -51.12
CA VAL A 129 -19.21 -3.89 -50.66
C VAL A 129 -18.01 -3.61 -49.77
N SER A 130 -17.43 -2.42 -49.92
CA SER A 130 -16.33 -1.94 -49.07
C SER A 130 -16.53 -0.48 -48.71
N SER A 131 -16.13 -0.09 -47.50
CA SER A 131 -16.13 1.31 -47.08
C SER A 131 -14.99 2.06 -47.78
N LEU A 132 -15.33 3.15 -48.48
CA LEU A 132 -14.38 4.01 -49.18
C LEU A 132 -13.51 4.87 -48.24
N HIS A 133 -13.83 4.90 -46.95
CA HIS A 133 -13.20 5.80 -45.96
C HIS A 133 -11.90 5.26 -45.32
N ASP A 134 -11.33 4.18 -45.84
CA ASP A 134 -10.19 3.53 -45.22
C ASP A 134 -8.84 4.19 -45.56
N ARG A 135 -8.64 5.42 -45.07
CA ARG A 135 -7.34 6.14 -45.09
C ARG A 135 -6.52 5.98 -43.80
N SER A 136 -7.00 5.21 -42.82
CA SER A 136 -6.36 5.10 -41.51
C SER A 136 -5.39 3.92 -41.42
N VAL A 137 -4.21 4.22 -40.87
CA VAL A 137 -3.16 3.41 -40.20
C VAL A 137 -3.22 1.88 -40.39
N PRO A 138 -2.10 1.19 -40.68
CA PRO A 138 -2.05 -0.28 -40.76
C PRO A 138 -2.50 -0.94 -39.45
N SER A 139 -3.80 -1.17 -39.31
CA SER A 139 -4.42 -1.96 -38.25
C SER A 139 -4.52 -3.41 -38.72
N VAL A 140 -4.41 -4.34 -37.78
CA VAL A 140 -4.60 -5.77 -38.06
C VAL A 140 -6.05 -5.98 -38.47
N ARG A 141 -6.28 -6.31 -39.75
CA ARG A 141 -7.61 -6.62 -40.27
C ARG A 141 -7.91 -8.10 -40.02
N LEU A 142 -9.09 -8.39 -39.50
CA LEU A 142 -9.54 -9.76 -39.26
C LEU A 142 -10.75 -10.07 -40.14
N THR A 143 -10.78 -11.27 -40.69
CA THR A 143 -11.88 -11.77 -41.52
C THR A 143 -12.69 -12.75 -40.72
N ARG A 144 -14.02 -12.66 -40.82
CA ARG A 144 -14.96 -13.60 -40.24
C ARG A 144 -16.00 -13.98 -41.28
N GLU A 145 -16.49 -15.20 -41.17
CA GLU A 145 -17.54 -15.73 -42.01
C GLU A 145 -18.65 -16.35 -41.16
N PHE A 146 -19.87 -16.27 -41.66
CA PHE A 146 -21.03 -16.96 -41.08
C PHE A 146 -21.99 -17.36 -42.20
N TYR A 147 -22.60 -18.52 -42.01
CA TYR A 147 -23.63 -19.04 -42.91
C TYR A 147 -24.99 -18.48 -42.52
N THR A 148 -25.80 -18.22 -43.53
CA THR A 148 -27.18 -17.78 -43.38
C THR A 148 -28.12 -18.81 -44.01
N SER A 149 -29.42 -18.51 -44.05
CA SER A 149 -30.39 -19.41 -44.69
C SER A 149 -30.32 -19.40 -46.22
N SER A 150 -29.66 -18.39 -46.81
CA SER A 150 -29.65 -18.18 -48.26
C SER A 150 -28.25 -17.96 -48.85
N GLY A 151 -27.19 -18.03 -48.04
CA GLY A 151 -25.83 -17.85 -48.51
C GLY A 151 -24.76 -17.83 -47.41
N LEU A 152 -23.55 -17.45 -47.83
CA LEU A 152 -22.40 -17.20 -46.98
C LEU A 152 -22.09 -15.70 -46.94
N VAL A 153 -21.97 -15.14 -45.73
CA VAL A 153 -21.45 -13.78 -45.54
C VAL A 153 -20.04 -13.88 -45.01
N ARG A 154 -19.10 -13.27 -45.72
CA ARG A 154 -17.72 -13.08 -45.26
C ARG A 154 -17.41 -11.60 -45.16
N TYR A 155 -17.01 -11.14 -44.00
CA TYR A 155 -16.70 -9.73 -43.77
C TYR A 155 -15.34 -9.55 -43.10
N THR A 156 -14.68 -8.44 -43.43
CA THR A 156 -13.42 -8.00 -42.83
C THR A 156 -13.71 -6.82 -41.94
N TYR A 157 -13.15 -6.81 -40.73
CA TYR A 157 -13.37 -5.75 -39.75
C TYR A 157 -12.06 -5.26 -39.12
N ASP A 158 -12.12 -4.04 -38.57
CA ASP A 158 -11.05 -3.45 -37.78
C ASP A 158 -11.32 -3.68 -36.28
N PRO A 159 -10.49 -4.48 -35.57
CA PRO A 159 -10.62 -4.68 -34.13
C PRO A 159 -10.53 -3.38 -33.34
N ALA A 160 -9.78 -2.37 -33.81
CA ALA A 160 -9.67 -1.07 -33.15
C ALA A 160 -11.02 -0.31 -33.17
N ARG A 161 -11.68 -0.27 -34.33
CA ARG A 161 -13.00 0.38 -34.46
C ARG A 161 -14.08 -0.36 -33.67
N LEU A 162 -14.02 -1.69 -33.68
CA LEU A 162 -14.90 -2.52 -32.87
C LEU A 162 -14.71 -2.23 -31.36
N LEU A 163 -13.46 -2.04 -30.94
CA LEU A 163 -13.14 -1.68 -29.56
C LEU A 163 -13.63 -0.28 -29.19
N ASP A 164 -13.52 0.70 -30.09
CA ASP A 164 -14.06 2.04 -29.89
C ASP A 164 -15.58 2.04 -29.72
N ARG A 165 -16.30 1.17 -30.44
CA ARG A 165 -17.75 1.01 -30.29
C ARG A 165 -18.16 0.49 -28.91
N VAL A 166 -17.38 -0.41 -28.30
CA VAL A 166 -17.66 -0.94 -26.95
C VAL A 166 -17.03 -0.11 -25.84
N ARG A 167 -16.13 0.83 -26.15
CA ARG A 167 -15.42 1.70 -25.20
C ARG A 167 -16.32 2.45 -24.21
N PRO A 168 -17.53 2.92 -24.55
CA PRO A 168 -18.43 3.54 -23.58
C PRO A 168 -18.76 2.65 -22.37
N LEU A 169 -18.69 1.32 -22.53
CA LEU A 169 -18.95 0.35 -21.44
C LEU A 169 -17.90 0.39 -20.33
N LEU A 170 -16.69 0.89 -20.61
CA LEU A 170 -15.65 1.12 -19.60
C LEU A 170 -16.12 2.11 -18.52
N ARG A 171 -16.90 3.13 -18.92
CA ARG A 171 -17.36 4.18 -18.01
C ARG A 171 -18.49 3.71 -17.09
N GLN A 172 -19.17 2.62 -17.44
CA GLN A 172 -20.34 2.11 -16.73
C GLN A 172 -19.99 1.01 -15.72
N GLN A 173 -18.79 1.03 -15.14
CA GLN A 173 -18.36 -0.03 -14.22
C GLN A 173 -19.02 0.15 -12.84
N PRO A 174 -19.80 -0.85 -12.34
CA PRO A 174 -20.54 -0.72 -11.09
C PRO A 174 -19.64 -0.69 -9.85
N LEU A 175 -18.43 -1.26 -9.93
CA LEU A 175 -17.42 -1.22 -8.86
C LEU A 175 -16.91 0.21 -8.56
N MET A 176 -17.25 1.19 -9.41
CA MET A 176 -16.88 2.60 -9.25
C MET A 176 -17.98 3.48 -8.63
N GLN A 177 -19.19 2.97 -8.41
CA GLN A 177 -20.35 3.77 -8.01
C GLN A 177 -20.93 3.39 -6.65
N THR A 178 -20.09 3.01 -5.68
CA THR A 178 -20.56 3.00 -4.29
C THR A 178 -20.68 4.45 -3.82
N GLN A 179 -21.91 4.90 -3.51
CA GLN A 179 -22.24 6.28 -3.15
C GLN A 179 -21.22 6.88 -2.16
N GLY A 180 -20.57 7.98 -2.58
CA GLY A 180 -19.64 8.75 -1.74
C GLY A 180 -18.16 8.34 -1.82
N MET A 181 -17.82 7.27 -2.56
CA MET A 181 -16.44 6.82 -2.76
C MET A 181 -15.99 7.10 -4.19
N GLN A 182 -14.95 7.93 -4.36
CA GLN A 182 -14.38 8.24 -5.69
C GLN A 182 -13.92 6.96 -6.41
N PRO A 183 -14.00 6.89 -7.75
CA PRO A 183 -13.55 5.72 -8.51
C PRO A 183 -12.10 5.37 -8.14
N HIS A 184 -11.89 4.17 -7.59
CA HIS A 184 -10.61 3.77 -6.97
C HIS A 184 -9.62 3.15 -7.97
N ALA A 185 -10.10 2.68 -9.12
CA ALA A 185 -9.26 2.16 -10.18
C ALA A 185 -9.43 3.01 -11.45
N GLU A 186 -8.34 3.54 -11.99
CA GLU A 186 -8.33 4.16 -13.30
C GLU A 186 -8.19 3.06 -14.37
N LEU A 187 -9.15 2.96 -15.28
CA LEU A 187 -9.14 1.98 -16.36
C LEU A 187 -8.64 2.61 -17.67
N ALA A 188 -7.76 1.89 -18.36
CA ALA A 188 -7.29 2.25 -19.68
C ALA A 188 -7.17 1.00 -20.57
N ILE A 189 -7.48 1.13 -21.85
CA ILE A 189 -7.17 0.11 -22.85
C ILE A 189 -5.77 0.41 -23.39
N LEU A 190 -4.94 -0.62 -23.49
CA LEU A 190 -3.60 -0.55 -24.05
C LEU A 190 -3.50 -1.44 -25.31
N PRO A 191 -2.98 -0.92 -26.42
CA PRO A 191 -2.54 -1.77 -27.53
C PRO A 191 -1.24 -2.47 -27.15
N THR A 192 -1.18 -3.77 -27.40
CA THR A 192 0.03 -4.61 -27.44
C THR A 192 0.93 -4.48 -26.20
N PRO A 193 0.42 -4.81 -24.99
CA PRO A 193 1.24 -4.70 -23.80
C PRO A 193 2.42 -5.71 -23.85
N LEU A 194 3.62 -5.22 -23.54
CA LEU A 194 4.83 -6.05 -23.43
C LEU A 194 4.81 -6.97 -22.19
N ARG A 195 3.96 -6.68 -21.20
CA ARG A 195 3.86 -7.41 -19.93
C ARG A 195 2.41 -7.53 -19.49
N HIS A 196 2.05 -8.70 -19.00
CA HIS A 196 0.74 -9.00 -18.43
C HIS A 196 0.84 -9.18 -16.91
N GLY A 197 -0.28 -9.02 -16.21
CA GLY A 197 -0.39 -9.22 -14.78
C GLY A 197 -0.11 -7.97 -13.94
N GLY A 198 0.23 -8.18 -12.67
CA GLY A 198 0.44 -7.11 -11.69
C GLY A 198 1.79 -6.42 -11.86
N GLN A 199 1.77 -5.09 -11.93
CA GLN A 199 2.95 -4.24 -11.98
C GLN A 199 2.88 -3.20 -10.84
N LEU A 200 3.94 -3.13 -10.05
CA LEU A 200 4.14 -2.05 -9.08
C LEU A 200 4.66 -0.82 -9.85
N LEU A 201 3.94 0.29 -9.74
CA LEU A 201 4.33 1.61 -10.23
C LEU A 201 4.73 2.49 -9.04
N PRO A 202 5.48 3.59 -9.27
CA PRO A 202 5.85 4.53 -8.20
C PRO A 202 4.63 5.07 -7.44
N ASP A 203 3.54 5.31 -8.16
CA ASP A 203 2.33 5.98 -7.64
C ASP A 203 1.18 5.01 -7.35
N GLY A 204 1.38 3.69 -7.52
CA GLY A 204 0.28 2.75 -7.43
C GLY A 204 0.58 1.32 -7.89
N PHE A 205 -0.49 0.55 -8.04
CA PHE A 205 -0.47 -0.79 -8.61
C PHE A 205 -1.27 -0.78 -9.90
N ALA A 206 -0.67 -1.27 -10.98
CA ALA A 206 -1.38 -1.57 -12.21
C ALA A 206 -1.57 -3.08 -12.34
N HIS A 207 -2.70 -3.50 -12.89
CA HIS A 207 -2.88 -4.86 -13.38
C HIS A 207 -3.31 -4.81 -14.84
N ILE A 208 -2.66 -5.62 -15.68
CA ILE A 208 -2.93 -5.68 -17.12
C ILE A 208 -3.53 -7.05 -17.45
N ALA A 209 -4.82 -7.05 -17.79
CA ALA A 209 -5.57 -8.22 -18.21
C ALA A 209 -5.69 -8.23 -19.76
N PRO A 210 -5.18 -9.28 -20.45
CA PRO A 210 -5.31 -9.39 -21.90
C PRO A 210 -6.77 -9.58 -22.31
N LEU A 211 -7.15 -9.05 -23.48
CA LEU A 211 -8.46 -9.32 -24.08
C LEU A 211 -8.42 -10.63 -24.88
N ALA A 212 -9.56 -11.31 -24.95
CA ALA A 212 -9.69 -12.55 -25.70
C ALA A 212 -9.73 -12.29 -27.22
N THR A 213 -9.66 -13.35 -28.03
CA THR A 213 -9.94 -13.26 -29.47
C THR A 213 -11.34 -12.67 -29.69
N PRO A 214 -11.50 -11.68 -30.59
CA PRO A 214 -10.57 -11.25 -31.64
C PRO A 214 -9.57 -10.13 -31.26
N LEU A 215 -9.56 -9.70 -30.00
CA LEU A 215 -8.80 -8.55 -29.50
C LEU A 215 -7.46 -8.94 -28.85
N THR A 216 -6.82 -10.02 -29.29
CA THR A 216 -5.55 -10.52 -28.69
C THR A 216 -4.40 -9.50 -28.70
N GLY A 217 -4.48 -8.48 -29.57
CA GLY A 217 -3.55 -7.35 -29.60
C GLY A 217 -3.84 -6.24 -28.59
N TYR A 218 -4.83 -6.40 -27.71
CA TYR A 218 -5.28 -5.39 -26.76
C TYR A 218 -5.38 -5.94 -25.34
N ALA A 219 -5.29 -5.05 -24.36
CA ALA A 219 -5.47 -5.39 -22.96
C ALA A 219 -6.13 -4.25 -22.19
N VAL A 220 -6.74 -4.60 -21.06
CA VAL A 220 -7.25 -3.65 -20.09
C VAL A 220 -6.24 -3.49 -18.96
N ARG A 221 -5.84 -2.25 -18.71
CA ARG A 221 -5.07 -1.85 -17.53
C ARG A 221 -6.01 -1.23 -16.51
N ALA A 222 -6.03 -1.78 -15.30
CA ALA A 222 -6.58 -1.13 -14.12
C ALA A 222 -5.44 -0.60 -13.26
N PHE A 223 -5.51 0.66 -12.85
CA PHE A 223 -4.50 1.31 -12.01
C PHE A 223 -5.12 1.81 -10.71
N VAL A 224 -4.57 1.39 -9.58
CA VAL A 224 -5.02 1.77 -8.24
C VAL A 224 -3.90 2.58 -7.57
N ARG A 225 -4.19 3.83 -7.19
CA ARG A 225 -3.22 4.71 -6.55
C ARG A 225 -2.91 4.23 -5.12
N THR A 226 -1.63 4.15 -4.75
CA THR A 226 -1.17 3.72 -3.42
C THR A 226 -1.42 4.74 -2.31
N ASN A 227 -1.83 5.97 -2.65
CA ASN A 227 -2.34 6.93 -1.67
C ASN A 227 -3.63 6.45 -1.00
N PHE A 228 -4.23 5.37 -1.49
CA PHE A 228 -5.30 4.65 -0.82
C PHE A 228 -4.84 4.16 0.56
N GLY A 229 -5.36 4.80 1.60
CA GLY A 229 -5.14 4.37 2.98
C GLY A 229 -3.76 4.66 3.56
N THR A 230 -2.98 5.63 3.05
CA THR A 230 -1.70 6.04 3.68
C THR A 230 -1.78 7.37 4.44
N SER A 231 -2.69 8.27 4.08
CA SER A 231 -2.84 9.60 4.70
C SER A 231 -2.94 9.56 6.24
N GLY A 232 -3.72 8.63 6.81
CA GLY A 232 -3.83 8.47 8.27
C GLY A 232 -2.66 7.72 8.91
N TRP A 233 -1.90 6.95 8.13
CA TRP A 233 -1.00 5.90 8.64
C TRP A 233 0.47 6.28 8.57
N GLU A 234 0.84 7.12 7.60
CA GLU A 234 2.15 7.75 7.56
C GLU A 234 2.34 8.64 8.80
N ASN A 235 1.29 9.35 9.21
CA ASN A 235 1.23 10.08 10.47
C ASN A 235 1.48 9.17 11.68
N ALA A 236 0.98 7.94 11.70
CA ALA A 236 1.19 7.02 12.82
C ALA A 236 2.67 6.63 13.00
N ARG A 237 3.41 6.44 11.90
CA ARG A 237 4.86 6.21 11.95
C ARG A 237 5.59 7.42 12.53
N TYR A 238 5.33 8.61 12.00
CA TYR A 238 5.93 9.84 12.51
C TYR A 238 5.59 10.06 13.99
N ILE A 239 4.33 9.87 14.38
CA ILE A 239 3.89 9.98 15.78
C ILE A 239 4.62 8.97 16.66
N SER A 240 4.75 7.70 16.26
CA SER A 240 5.46 6.68 17.06
C SER A 240 6.94 7.00 17.26
N ILE A 241 7.61 7.54 16.23
CA ILE A 241 9.00 7.99 16.32
C ILE A 241 9.09 9.17 17.28
N TRP A 242 8.22 10.17 17.15
CA TRP A 242 8.19 11.33 18.04
C TRP A 242 7.91 10.95 19.49
N VAL A 243 6.95 10.06 19.74
CA VAL A 243 6.65 9.54 21.09
C VAL A 243 7.88 8.82 21.67
N SER A 244 8.61 8.06 20.86
CA SER A 244 9.85 7.38 21.29
C SER A 244 10.95 8.38 21.66
N VAL A 245 11.12 9.43 20.86
CA VAL A 245 12.10 10.50 21.12
C VAL A 245 11.76 11.24 22.40
N VAL A 246 10.48 11.59 22.61
CA VAL A 246 10.02 12.25 23.84
C VAL A 246 10.21 11.35 25.06
N ALA A 247 9.87 10.07 24.97
CA ALA A 247 10.08 9.10 26.05
C ALA A 247 11.57 8.98 26.43
N PHE A 248 12.45 8.92 25.43
CA PHE A 248 13.89 8.88 25.63
C PHE A 248 14.41 10.16 26.30
N ALA A 249 13.97 11.32 25.83
CA ALA A 249 14.34 12.62 26.41
C ALA A 249 13.92 12.74 27.88
N LEU A 250 12.70 12.34 28.23
CA LEU A 250 12.21 12.33 29.61
C LEU A 250 13.03 11.38 30.49
N THR A 251 13.41 10.22 29.96
CA THR A 251 14.25 9.25 30.69
C THR A 251 15.65 9.81 30.96
N ALA A 252 16.26 10.43 29.95
CA ALA A 252 17.57 11.05 30.06
C ALA A 252 17.55 12.23 31.05
N LEU A 253 16.50 13.05 31.02
CA LEU A 253 16.31 14.16 31.95
C LEU A 253 16.14 13.66 33.40
N GLY A 254 15.32 12.62 33.61
CA GLY A 254 15.15 11.99 34.92
C GLY A 254 16.47 11.44 35.47
N ALA A 255 17.25 10.75 34.64
CA ALA A 255 18.58 10.26 35.02
C ALA A 255 19.56 11.40 35.35
N TYR A 256 19.55 12.47 34.57
CA TYR A 256 20.38 13.65 34.82
C TYR A 256 20.05 14.33 36.15
N LEU A 257 18.76 14.53 36.44
CA LEU A 257 18.30 15.13 37.70
C LEU A 257 18.65 14.24 38.91
N ALA A 258 18.52 12.92 38.77
CA ALA A 258 18.94 11.97 39.81
C ALA A 258 20.45 12.05 40.09
N LEU A 259 21.28 12.09 39.05
CA LEU A 259 22.74 12.25 39.20
C LEU A 259 23.12 13.59 39.85
N ARG A 260 22.41 14.66 39.53
CA ARG A 260 22.63 15.98 40.14
C ARG A 260 22.24 15.99 41.61
N GLY A 261 21.14 15.34 41.97
CA GLY A 261 20.73 15.15 43.36
C GLY A 261 21.78 14.40 44.18
N LEU A 262 22.34 13.31 43.62
CA LEU A 262 23.40 12.52 44.26
C LEU A 262 24.64 13.34 44.57
N LYS A 263 25.07 14.22 43.65
CA LYS A 263 26.24 15.08 43.88
C LYS A 263 26.04 15.99 45.09
N ARG A 264 24.88 16.67 45.17
CA ARG A 264 24.56 17.57 46.28
C ARG A 264 24.52 16.85 47.62
N GLU A 265 23.91 15.67 47.70
CA GLU A 265 23.84 14.92 48.95
C GLU A 265 25.19 14.34 49.37
N SER A 266 26.04 13.94 48.42
CA SER A 266 27.40 13.49 48.73
C SER A 266 28.27 14.61 49.30
N GLU A 267 28.08 15.85 48.83
CA GLU A 267 28.76 17.03 49.35
C GLU A 267 28.32 17.34 50.78
N THR A 268 27.02 17.27 51.08
CA THR A 268 26.53 17.52 52.45
C THR A 268 26.97 16.43 53.44
N MET A 269 27.00 15.16 53.02
CA MET A 269 27.54 14.08 53.84
C MET A 269 29.04 14.24 54.09
N LYS A 270 29.81 14.63 53.07
CA LYS A 270 31.25 14.93 53.25
C LYS A 270 31.47 16.07 54.24
N LEU A 271 30.68 17.14 54.17
CA LEU A 271 30.76 18.26 55.10
C LEU A 271 30.39 17.86 56.53
N ARG A 272 29.33 17.06 56.72
CA ARG A 272 28.94 16.52 58.04
C ARG A 272 30.02 15.60 58.61
N ALA A 273 30.58 14.71 57.79
CA ALA A 273 31.66 13.83 58.19
C ALA A 273 32.91 14.60 58.59
N ALA A 274 33.27 15.64 57.82
CA ALA A 274 34.38 16.54 58.14
C ALA A 274 34.16 17.31 59.45
N LEU A 275 32.93 17.78 59.70
CA LEU A 275 32.59 18.47 60.94
C LEU A 275 32.68 17.55 62.16
N ILE A 276 32.15 16.33 62.07
CA ILE A 276 32.26 15.34 63.16
C ILE A 276 33.73 14.99 63.43
N ALA A 277 34.52 14.79 62.36
CA ALA A 277 35.94 14.53 62.50
C ALA A 277 36.68 15.69 63.17
N ASN A 278 36.38 16.93 62.78
CA ASN A 278 37.03 18.11 63.34
C ASN A 278 36.64 18.35 64.80
N VAL A 279 35.35 18.27 65.13
CA VAL A 279 34.85 18.38 66.51
C VAL A 279 35.44 17.26 67.39
N SER A 280 35.54 16.04 66.88
CA SER A 280 36.16 14.93 67.61
C SER A 280 37.64 15.18 67.87
N HIS A 281 38.36 15.77 66.91
CA HIS A 281 39.75 16.12 67.07
C HIS A 281 39.94 17.25 68.10
N GLU A 282 39.12 18.29 68.04
CA GLU A 282 39.17 19.42 68.97
C GLU A 282 38.69 19.10 70.38
N LEU A 283 37.83 18.10 70.58
CA LEU A 283 37.41 17.66 71.91
C LEU A 283 38.39 16.68 72.56
N ARG A 284 39.15 15.90 71.77
CA ARG A 284 40.10 14.91 72.30
C ARG A 284 41.27 15.57 73.03
N THR A 285 41.73 16.71 72.54
CA THR A 285 42.85 17.49 73.09
C THR A 285 42.55 18.09 74.47
N PRO A 286 41.46 18.86 74.69
CA PRO A 286 41.11 19.40 76.00
C PRO A 286 40.69 18.32 76.99
N LEU A 287 40.07 17.22 76.54
CA LEU A 287 39.69 16.12 77.43
C LEU A 287 40.92 15.37 77.96
N SER A 288 41.98 15.28 77.14
CA SER A 288 43.29 14.79 77.58
C SER A 288 43.98 15.76 78.55
N MET A 289 43.85 17.07 78.34
CA MET A 289 44.37 18.08 79.28
C MET A 289 43.61 18.10 80.62
N LEU A 290 42.28 17.97 80.61
CA LEU A 290 41.47 17.85 81.83
C LEU A 290 41.84 16.58 82.61
N ARG A 291 42.08 15.47 81.91
CA ARG A 291 42.53 14.23 82.52
C ARG A 291 43.92 14.37 83.15
N LEU A 292 44.87 14.97 82.44
CA LEU A 292 46.20 15.28 82.97
C LEU A 292 46.11 16.22 84.19
N GLY A 293 45.28 17.26 84.12
CA GLY A 293 45.03 18.19 85.22
C GLY A 293 44.44 17.50 86.46
N ALA A 294 43.45 16.62 86.26
CA ALA A 294 42.86 15.80 87.31
C ALA A 294 43.87 14.80 87.90
N GLU A 295 44.74 14.21 87.08
CA GLU A 295 45.81 13.31 87.53
C GLU A 295 46.87 14.06 88.35
N THR A 296 47.24 15.30 88.00
CA THR A 296 48.14 16.14 88.82
C THR A 296 47.50 16.56 90.14
N LEU A 297 46.22 16.92 90.15
CA LEU A 297 45.48 17.24 91.38
C LEU A 297 45.38 16.03 92.32
N LYS A 298 45.13 14.83 91.76
CA LYS A 298 45.10 13.58 92.52
C LYS A 298 46.47 13.21 93.10
N ARG A 299 47.56 13.54 92.40
CA ARG A 299 48.93 13.30 92.87
C ARG A 299 49.38 14.28 93.95
N SER A 300 48.88 15.52 93.92
CA SER A 300 49.17 16.54 94.93
C SER A 300 48.39 16.37 96.23
N SER A 301 47.35 15.52 96.25
CA SER A 301 46.50 15.26 97.42
C SER A 301 46.97 14.07 98.28
N LYS A 302 48.18 13.57 98.05
CA LYS A 302 48.84 12.52 98.83
C LYS A 302 50.12 13.07 99.44
#